data_AF-A0A4R3QCR0-F1
#
_entry.id   AF-A0A4R3QCR0-F1
#
_cell.length_a   1.000
_cell.length_b   1.000
_cell.length_c   1.000
_cell.angle_alpha   90.00
_cell.angle_beta   90.00
_cell.angle_gamma   90.00
#
_symmetry.space_group_name_H-M   'P 1'
#
loop_
_entity.id
_entity.type
_entity.pdbx_description
1 polymer ?
#
loop_
_entity_poly.entity_id
_entity_poly.type
_entity_poly.pdbx_seq_one_letter_code
_entity_poly.pdbx_strand_id
1 'polypeptide(L)'
;MRGSAAILLAMLLVVWSATFSAAKERLPPVQENGTRQLECAALYRLLVEIYPANWQTIRRESMNDRYVLLRSVGRRNLQRAGKAATDADRLMKARITQYIQLAENNEVRRLTDRLPACKELYDRALHED
;
A
#
# COMPACT_ATOMS: atom_id res chain seq x y z
N MET A 1 -29.38 -9.08 -54.13
CA MET A 1 -28.92 -10.01 -53.08
C MET A 1 -27.55 -9.56 -52.56
N ARG A 2 -27.52 -8.64 -51.60
CA ARG A 2 -26.31 -8.16 -50.92
C ARG A 2 -26.74 -7.80 -49.49
N GLY A 3 -26.52 -8.67 -48.51
CA GLY A 3 -27.04 -8.43 -47.15
C GLY A 3 -26.49 -9.27 -46.01
N SER A 4 -25.68 -10.30 -46.25
CA SER A 4 -25.38 -11.29 -45.20
C SER A 4 -23.93 -11.31 -44.70
N ALA A 5 -22.99 -10.59 -45.34
CA ALA A 5 -21.58 -10.64 -44.95
C ALA A 5 -21.19 -9.66 -43.83
N ALA A 6 -21.90 -8.52 -43.71
CA ALA A 6 -21.55 -7.48 -42.73
C ALA A 6 -21.96 -7.83 -41.29
N ILE A 7 -22.98 -8.67 -41.11
CA ILE A 7 -23.52 -9.02 -39.79
C ILE A 7 -22.64 -10.07 -39.08
N LEU A 8 -22.01 -10.96 -39.85
CA LEU A 8 -21.12 -12.00 -39.30
C LEU A 8 -19.79 -11.42 -38.76
N LEU A 9 -19.27 -10.33 -39.35
CA LEU A 9 -18.05 -9.69 -38.84
C LEU A 9 -18.28 -8.92 -37.53
N ALA A 10 -19.47 -8.37 -37.33
CA ALA A 10 -19.79 -7.63 -36.11
C ALA A 10 -19.95 -8.55 -34.88
N MET A 11 -20.47 -9.77 -35.06
CA MET A 11 -20.61 -10.74 -33.96
C MET A 11 -19.26 -11.32 -33.49
N LEU A 12 -18.27 -11.44 -34.37
CA LEU A 12 -16.93 -11.93 -34.00
C LEU A 12 -16.11 -10.90 -33.19
N LEU A 13 -16.39 -9.61 -33.33
CA LEU A 13 -15.73 -8.55 -32.55
C LEU A 13 -16.32 -8.36 -31.15
N VAL A 14 -17.61 -8.66 -30.95
CA VAL A 14 -18.25 -8.54 -29.63
C VAL A 14 -17.86 -9.68 -28.68
N VAL A 15 -17.60 -10.88 -29.21
CA VAL A 15 -17.21 -12.05 -28.39
C VAL A 15 -15.75 -11.98 -27.92
N TRP A 16 -14.88 -11.21 -28.58
CA TRP A 16 -13.50 -11.00 -28.13
C TRP A 16 -13.34 -9.90 -27.07
N SER A 17 -14.44 -9.27 -26.65
CA SER A 17 -14.42 -8.23 -25.60
C SER A 17 -14.78 -8.76 -24.20
N ALA A 18 -15.12 -10.05 -24.07
CA ALA A 18 -15.76 -10.59 -22.86
C ALA A 18 -14.92 -11.62 -22.07
N THR A 19 -13.60 -11.70 -22.26
CA THR A 19 -12.72 -12.57 -21.46
C THR A 19 -11.55 -11.86 -20.78
N PHE A 20 -11.49 -10.53 -20.82
CA PHE A 20 -10.72 -9.76 -19.82
C PHE A 20 -11.53 -9.70 -18.52
N SER A 21 -11.67 -10.86 -17.87
CA SER A 21 -11.85 -10.88 -16.42
C SER A 21 -10.68 -10.09 -15.84
N ALA A 22 -10.99 -9.01 -15.12
CA ALA A 22 -10.05 -8.21 -14.36
C ALA A 22 -9.41 -9.09 -13.27
N ALA A 23 -8.45 -9.94 -13.66
CA ALA A 23 -7.53 -10.56 -12.74
C ALA A 23 -6.72 -9.39 -12.15
N LYS A 24 -7.05 -9.02 -10.92
CA LYS A 24 -6.34 -8.01 -10.14
C LYS A 24 -4.86 -8.38 -10.19
N GLU A 25 -4.08 -7.66 -11.00
CA GLU A 25 -2.69 -8.00 -11.26
C GLU A 25 -1.95 -8.06 -9.92
N ARG A 26 -1.59 -9.29 -9.52
CA ARG A 26 -0.98 -9.52 -8.22
C ARG A 26 0.45 -9.02 -8.32
N LEU A 27 0.79 -8.05 -7.46
CA LEU A 27 2.16 -7.54 -7.44
C LEU A 27 3.15 -8.67 -7.14
N PRO A 28 4.36 -8.62 -7.69
CA PRO A 28 5.43 -9.52 -7.29
C PRO A 28 5.59 -9.49 -5.75
N PRO A 29 5.85 -10.62 -5.06
CA PRO A 29 5.87 -10.67 -3.60
C PRO A 29 6.78 -9.62 -2.94
N VAL A 30 7.93 -9.33 -3.54
CA VAL A 30 8.88 -8.31 -3.06
C VAL A 30 8.28 -6.90 -3.15
N GLN A 31 7.56 -6.60 -4.24
CA GLN A 31 6.87 -5.33 -4.41
C GLN A 31 5.67 -5.21 -3.46
N GLU A 32 4.90 -6.28 -3.29
CA GLU A 32 3.78 -6.33 -2.36
C GLU A 32 4.25 -6.09 -0.91
N ASN A 33 5.32 -6.78 -0.49
CA ASN A 33 5.91 -6.62 0.83
C ASN A 33 6.42 -5.19 1.04
N GLY A 34 7.17 -4.65 0.07
CA GLY A 34 7.66 -3.26 0.12
C GLY A 34 6.53 -2.24 0.21
N THR A 35 5.45 -2.45 -0.53
CA THR A 35 4.25 -1.59 -0.46
C THR A 35 3.61 -1.63 0.92
N ARG A 36 3.40 -2.83 1.48
CA ARG A 36 2.81 -2.99 2.82
C ARG A 36 3.68 -2.40 3.93
N GLN A 37 5.00 -2.55 3.83
CA GLN A 37 5.95 -1.94 4.76
C GLN A 37 5.82 -0.41 4.75
N LEU A 38 5.75 0.21 3.56
CA LEU A 38 5.57 1.66 3.44
C LEU A 38 4.19 2.15 3.90
N GLU A 39 3.13 1.37 3.69
CA GLU A 39 1.81 1.65 4.26
C GLU A 39 1.85 1.69 5.79
N CYS A 40 2.48 0.70 6.42
CA CYS A 40 2.63 0.67 7.86
C CYS A 40 3.56 1.78 8.38
N ALA A 41 4.61 2.12 7.64
CA ALA A 41 5.45 3.27 7.96
C ALA A 41 4.66 4.58 7.94
N ALA A 42 3.80 4.79 6.93
CA ALA A 42 2.91 5.95 6.86
C ALA A 42 1.96 6.01 8.07
N LEU A 43 1.40 4.88 8.50
CA LEU A 43 0.53 4.82 9.67
C LEU A 43 1.27 5.18 10.97
N TYR A 44 2.47 4.62 11.20
CA TYR A 44 3.27 4.97 12.37
C TYR A 44 3.74 6.42 12.35
N ARG A 45 4.06 6.97 11.17
CA ARG A 45 4.39 8.39 11.03
C ARG A 45 3.24 9.28 11.50
N LEU A 46 2.02 8.97 11.05
CA LEU A 46 0.82 9.70 11.45
C LEU A 46 0.62 9.64 12.97
N LEU A 47 0.78 8.45 13.58
CA LEU A 47 0.67 8.31 15.03
C LEU A 47 1.74 9.14 15.77
N VAL A 48 2.99 9.15 15.31
CA VAL A 48 4.05 9.98 15.93
C VAL A 48 3.75 11.48 15.86
N GLU A 49 3.08 11.93 14.81
CA GLU A 49 2.69 13.33 14.62
C GLU A 49 1.48 13.73 15.48
N ILE A 50 0.52 12.82 15.69
CA ILE A 50 -0.68 13.10 16.49
C ILE A 50 -0.40 13.02 18.00
N TYR A 51 0.52 12.14 18.43
CA TYR A 51 0.85 12.03 19.86
C TYR A 51 1.75 13.18 20.32
N PRO A 52 1.34 13.96 21.33
CA PRO A 52 2.14 15.08 21.81
C PRO A 52 3.47 14.60 22.41
N ALA A 53 4.52 15.40 22.24
CA ALA A 53 5.89 15.00 22.55
C ALA A 53 6.13 14.60 24.02
N ASN A 54 5.27 15.06 24.93
CA ASN A 54 5.31 14.78 26.37
C ASN A 54 4.45 13.58 26.80
N TRP A 55 3.70 12.93 25.88
CA TRP A 55 2.90 11.75 26.19
C TRP A 55 3.75 10.49 26.06
N GLN A 56 3.96 9.78 27.17
CA GLN A 56 4.62 8.46 27.27
C GLN A 56 5.73 8.27 26.24
N THR A 57 6.84 8.99 26.42
CA THR A 57 8.00 9.09 25.51
C THR A 57 8.37 7.74 24.89
N ILE A 58 8.41 6.67 25.69
CA ILE A 58 8.72 5.30 25.26
C ILE A 58 7.80 4.80 24.14
N ARG A 59 6.49 5.09 24.18
CA ARG A 59 5.54 4.68 23.13
C ARG A 59 5.78 5.45 21.84
N ARG A 60 6.03 6.76 21.94
CA ARG A 60 6.29 7.60 20.77
C ARG A 60 7.61 7.22 20.10
N GLU A 61 8.65 6.97 20.89
CA GLU A 61 9.94 6.45 20.42
C GLU A 61 9.76 5.11 19.72
N SER A 62 9.05 4.15 20.34
CA SER A 62 8.77 2.85 19.73
C SER A 62 8.01 2.98 18.39
N MET A 63 7.04 3.90 18.29
CA MET A 63 6.35 4.15 17.01
C MET A 63 7.28 4.78 15.97
N ASN A 64 8.17 5.67 16.38
CA ASN A 64 9.16 6.27 15.50
C ASN A 64 10.16 5.22 14.98
N ASP A 65 10.64 4.32 15.82
CA ASP A 65 11.56 3.25 15.42
C ASP A 65 10.92 2.32 14.38
N ARG A 66 9.65 1.97 14.60
CA ARG A 66 8.86 1.19 13.63
C ARG A 66 8.71 1.92 12.30
N TYR A 67 8.43 3.23 12.33
CA TYR A 67 8.38 4.06 11.14
C TYR A 67 9.71 4.04 10.37
N VAL A 68 10.82 4.27 11.06
CA VAL A 68 12.15 4.35 10.46
C VAL A 68 12.53 3.02 9.81
N LEU A 69 12.36 1.89 10.52
CA LEU A 69 12.69 0.57 10.00
C LEU A 69 11.84 0.23 8.78
N LEU A 70 10.51 0.31 8.89
CA LEU A 70 9.60 -0.09 7.82
C LEU A 70 9.73 0.81 6.58
N ARG A 71 10.02 2.11 6.76
CA ARG A 71 10.33 3.01 5.64
C ARG A 71 11.60 2.57 4.92
N SER A 72 12.64 2.24 5.68
CA SER A 72 13.94 1.83 5.12
C SER A 72 13.82 0.51 4.35
N VAL A 73 13.29 -0.53 4.98
CA VAL A 73 13.12 -1.86 4.37
C VAL A 73 12.14 -1.81 3.19
N GLY A 74 11.03 -1.08 3.33
CA GLY A 74 10.05 -0.90 2.26
C GLY A 74 10.62 -0.23 1.02
N ARG A 75 11.45 0.81 1.20
CA ARG A 75 12.20 1.45 0.10
C ARG A 75 13.15 0.46 -0.59
N ARG A 76 13.93 -0.30 0.18
CA ARG A 76 14.85 -1.31 -0.38
C ARG A 76 14.10 -2.38 -1.17
N ASN A 77 12.98 -2.88 -0.65
CA ASN A 77 12.18 -3.89 -1.32
C ASN A 77 11.53 -3.35 -2.61
N LEU A 78 11.02 -2.11 -2.61
CA LEU A 78 10.56 -1.50 -3.86
C LEU A 78 11.69 -1.31 -4.89
N GLN A 79 12.88 -0.91 -4.45
CA GLN A 79 14.05 -0.79 -5.33
C GLN A 79 14.48 -2.15 -5.92
N ARG A 80 14.51 -3.21 -5.09
CA ARG A 80 14.77 -4.60 -5.54
C ARG A 80 13.71 -5.08 -6.55
N ALA A 81 12.48 -4.59 -6.44
CA ALA A 81 11.42 -4.84 -7.41
C ALA A 81 11.49 -3.92 -8.66
N GLY A 82 12.57 -3.16 -8.84
CA GLY A 82 12.77 -2.29 -10.00
C GLY A 82 11.99 -0.97 -9.97
N LYS A 83 11.44 -0.57 -8.81
CA LYS A 83 10.75 0.72 -8.66
C LYS A 83 11.73 1.85 -8.31
N ALA A 84 11.38 3.07 -8.71
CA ALA A 84 12.20 4.23 -8.39
C ALA A 84 12.08 4.57 -6.90
N ALA A 85 13.14 5.14 -6.31
CA ALA A 85 13.10 5.61 -4.93
C ALA A 85 12.00 6.67 -4.68
N THR A 86 11.71 7.47 -5.71
CA THR A 86 10.63 8.48 -5.71
C THR A 86 9.24 7.86 -5.61
N ASP A 87 9.05 6.60 -6.04
CA ASP A 87 7.77 5.91 -5.91
C ASP A 87 7.46 5.58 -4.46
N ALA A 88 8.48 5.25 -3.65
CA ALA A 88 8.30 4.99 -2.24
C ALA A 88 7.84 6.24 -1.47
N ASP A 89 8.47 7.38 -1.72
CA ASP A 89 8.10 8.65 -1.08
C ASP A 89 6.71 9.12 -1.56
N ARG A 90 6.37 8.91 -2.84
CA ARG A 90 5.02 9.19 -3.37
C ARG A 90 3.95 8.30 -2.72
N LEU A 91 4.21 7.01 -2.60
CA LEU A 91 3.31 6.06 -1.94
C LEU A 91 3.08 6.45 -0.47
N MET A 92 4.16 6.75 0.25
CA MET A 92 4.06 7.20 1.64
C MET A 92 3.20 8.46 1.78
N LYS A 93 3.45 9.49 0.97
CA LYS A 93 2.67 10.72 0.99
C LYS A 93 1.18 10.45 0.72
N ALA A 94 0.88 9.65 -0.31
CA ALA A 94 -0.48 9.28 -0.66
C ALA A 94 -1.20 8.52 0.50
N ARG A 95 -0.49 7.62 1.17
CA ARG A 95 -1.04 6.85 2.29
C ARG A 95 -1.26 7.70 3.54
N ILE A 96 -0.34 8.61 3.87
CA ILE A 96 -0.54 9.58 4.96
C ILE A 96 -1.80 10.41 4.69
N THR A 97 -1.94 10.97 3.48
CA THR A 97 -3.13 11.74 3.09
C THR A 97 -4.42 10.92 3.24
N GLN A 98 -4.42 9.67 2.77
CA GLN A 98 -5.57 8.78 2.92
C GLN A 98 -5.90 8.49 4.40
N TYR A 99 -4.89 8.28 5.25
CA TYR A 99 -5.11 8.01 6.66
C TYR A 99 -5.61 9.22 7.43
N ILE A 100 -5.17 10.42 7.06
CA ILE A 100 -5.74 11.67 7.58
C ILE A 100 -7.23 11.75 7.22
N GLN A 101 -7.60 11.50 5.97
CA GLN A 101 -9.01 11.49 5.55
C GLN A 101 -9.85 10.46 6.32
N LEU A 102 -9.31 9.26 6.56
CA LEU A 102 -10.00 8.25 7.38
C LEU A 102 -10.17 8.73 8.83
N ALA A 103 -9.18 9.41 9.40
CA ALA A 103 -9.29 9.95 10.76
C ALA A 103 -10.33 11.08 10.84
N GLU A 104 -10.34 11.99 9.86
CA GLU A 104 -11.30 13.10 9.76
C GLU A 104 -12.75 12.60 9.55
N ASN A 105 -12.93 11.48 8.85
CA ASN A 105 -14.24 10.87 8.60
C ASN A 105 -14.74 9.97 9.74
N ASN A 106 -14.14 10.04 10.94
CA ASN A 106 -14.43 9.16 12.08
C ASN A 106 -14.23 7.65 11.81
N GLU A 107 -13.39 7.30 10.83
CA GLU A 107 -13.09 5.92 10.47
C GLU A 107 -11.80 5.41 11.16
N VAL A 108 -11.44 5.98 12.31
CA VAL A 108 -10.24 5.63 13.10
C VAL A 108 -10.18 4.13 13.42
N ARG A 109 -11.32 3.46 13.54
CA ARG A 109 -11.38 2.00 13.69
C ARG A 109 -10.64 1.27 12.56
N ARG A 110 -10.80 1.70 11.30
CA ARG A 110 -10.09 1.11 10.15
C ARG A 110 -8.58 1.28 10.23
N LEU A 111 -8.11 2.36 10.86
CA LEU A 111 -6.67 2.59 11.09
C LEU A 111 -6.15 1.70 12.23
N THR A 112 -6.90 1.60 13.32
CA THR A 112 -6.52 0.78 14.48
C THR A 112 -6.53 -0.72 14.18
N ASP A 113 -7.48 -1.20 13.38
CA ASP A 113 -7.56 -2.61 12.94
C ASP A 113 -6.34 -3.04 12.09
N ARG A 114 -5.61 -2.08 11.50
CA ARG A 114 -4.37 -2.34 10.74
C ARG A 114 -3.13 -2.51 11.64
N LEU A 115 -3.16 -2.02 12.88
CA LEU A 115 -1.98 -1.99 13.75
C LEU A 115 -1.39 -3.37 14.07
N PRO A 116 -2.18 -4.45 14.31
CA PRO A 116 -1.64 -5.78 14.53
C PRO A 116 -0.83 -6.28 13.32
N ALA A 117 -1.36 -6.16 12.11
CA ALA A 117 -0.66 -6.56 10.89
C ALA A 117 0.62 -5.72 10.64
N CYS A 118 0.60 -4.45 11.01
CA CYS A 118 1.80 -3.60 10.95
C CYS A 118 2.85 -3.98 11.99
N LYS A 119 2.43 -4.42 13.18
CA LYS A 119 3.34 -4.97 14.19
C LYS A 119 4.00 -6.25 13.68
N GLU A 120 3.23 -7.19 13.12
CA GLU A 120 3.78 -8.42 12.53
C GLU A 120 4.76 -8.15 11.38
N LEU A 121 4.48 -7.15 10.55
CA LEU A 121 5.40 -6.72 9.50
C LEU A 121 6.70 -6.15 10.07
N TYR A 122 6.61 -5.36 11.14
CA TYR A 122 7.79 -4.83 11.83
C TYR A 122 8.62 -5.95 12.47
N ASP A 123 7.98 -6.87 13.18
CA ASP A 123 8.66 -7.99 13.83
C ASP A 123 9.40 -8.85 12.79
N ARG A 124 8.81 -9.10 11.62
CA ARG A 124 9.50 -9.79 10.52
C ARG A 124 10.66 -8.97 9.94
N ALA A 125 10.48 -7.66 9.79
CA ALA A 125 11.51 -6.78 9.24
C ALA A 125 12.74 -6.64 10.16
N LEU A 126 12.62 -6.90 11.47
CA LEU A 126 13.76 -6.97 12.40
C LEU A 126 14.70 -8.15 12.11
N HIS A 127 14.22 -9.15 11.37
CA HIS A 127 14.96 -10.37 11.04
C HIS A 127 15.29 -10.47 9.53
N GLU A 128 14.99 -9.43 8.75
CA GLU A 128 15.39 -9.33 7.34
C GLU A 128 16.74 -8.59 7.23
N ASP A 129 17.80 -9.32 6.89
CA ASP A 129 19.15 -8.79 6.61
C ASP A 129 19.20 -7.87 5.36
#